data_AF-A0A0C3BKI3-F1
#
_entry.id   AF-A0A0C3BKI3-F1
#
_cell.length_a   1.000
_cell.length_b   1.000
_cell.length_c   1.000
_cell.angle_alpha   90.00
_cell.angle_beta   90.00
_cell.angle_gamma   90.00
#
_symmetry.space_group_name_H-M   'P 1'
#
loop_
_entity.id
_entity.type
_entity.pdbx_description
1 polymer ?
#
loop_
_entity_poly.entity_id
_entity_poly.type
_entity_poly.pdbx_seq_one_letter_code
_entity_poly.pdbx_strand_id
1 'polypeptide(L)'
;MTPLATGIYIITNRRHRNVAILPDTNKHSDIVAGIQENGPGKMWNVNRLSNGTYKIQNCDHHSFANIENSTKASQGDGIVGGSRPQQWKIIEMRSKGDYWCVFDDVRSFKSTNKADMNTVFAPLQTRMFVGVCQMAKPIPL
;
A
#
# COMPACT_ATOMS: atom_id res chain seq x y z
N MET A 1 19.92 -4.86 -0.70
CA MET A 1 18.69 -4.07 -0.45
C MET A 1 18.17 -4.48 0.91
N THR A 2 17.90 -3.52 1.78
CA THR A 2 17.49 -3.82 3.16
C THR A 2 15.96 -3.90 3.21
N PRO A 3 15.38 -4.94 3.85
CA PRO A 3 13.93 -5.00 4.04
C PRO A 3 13.41 -3.76 4.79
N LEU A 4 12.20 -3.30 4.43
CA LEU A 4 11.52 -2.26 5.20
C LEU A 4 11.29 -2.77 6.63
N ALA A 5 11.59 -1.93 7.63
CA ALA A 5 11.29 -2.26 9.01
C ALA A 5 9.78 -2.36 9.25
N THR A 6 9.38 -3.15 10.24
CA THR A 6 7.99 -3.12 10.72
C THR A 6 7.79 -1.83 11.52
N GLY A 7 6.64 -1.17 11.35
CA GLY A 7 6.31 0.04 12.11
C GLY A 7 5.12 0.81 11.55
N ILE A 8 4.90 2.01 12.11
CA ILE A 8 3.84 2.92 11.68
C ILE A 8 4.41 3.89 10.65
N TYR A 9 3.72 3.98 9.51
CA TYR A 9 4.12 4.79 8.36
C TYR A 9 2.98 5.66 7.87
N ILE A 10 3.35 6.81 7.29
CA ILE A 10 2.48 7.55 6.38
C ILE A 10 2.90 7.15 4.97
N ILE A 11 2.00 6.50 4.24
CA ILE A 11 2.26 6.05 2.88
C ILE A 11 1.92 7.19 1.93
N THR A 12 2.95 7.74 1.26
CA THR A 12 2.80 8.89 0.37
C THR A 12 3.02 8.47 -1.07
N ASN A 13 2.14 8.83 -2.00
CA ASN A 13 2.41 8.66 -3.42
C ASN A 13 3.52 9.61 -3.84
N ARG A 14 4.64 9.09 -4.34
CA ARG A 14 5.80 9.92 -4.70
C ARG A 14 5.48 10.93 -5.81
N ARG A 15 4.67 10.54 -6.80
CA ARG A 15 4.38 11.36 -7.99
C ARG A 15 3.41 12.50 -7.67
N HIS A 16 2.36 12.20 -6.91
CA HIS A 16 1.28 13.13 -6.64
C HIS A 16 1.39 13.83 -5.28
N ARG A 17 2.33 13.40 -4.42
CA ARG A 17 2.55 13.92 -3.06
C ARG A 17 1.30 13.87 -2.17
N ASN A 18 0.37 12.98 -2.47
CA ASN A 18 -0.82 12.72 -1.67
C ASN A 18 -0.62 11.49 -0.76
N VAL A 19 -1.34 11.44 0.34
CA VAL A 19 -1.23 10.41 1.37
C VAL A 19 -2.38 9.40 1.30
N ALA A 20 -2.08 8.19 1.75
CA ALA A 20 -3.04 7.09 1.87
C ALA A 20 -3.99 7.34 3.04
N ILE A 21 -5.28 7.51 2.76
CA ILE A 21 -6.29 7.72 3.79
C ILE A 21 -7.41 6.71 3.60
N LEU A 22 -7.73 5.97 4.66
CA LEU A 22 -8.98 5.25 4.74
C LEU A 22 -9.99 6.15 5.45
N PRO A 23 -11.07 6.63 4.79
CA PRO A 23 -11.91 7.69 5.34
C PRO A 23 -12.81 7.22 6.49
N ASP A 24 -13.17 5.94 6.54
CA ASP A 24 -14.05 5.37 7.56
C ASP A 24 -13.75 3.89 7.85
N THR A 25 -14.51 3.30 8.77
CA THR A 25 -14.41 1.89 9.18
C THR A 25 -15.31 0.95 8.36
N ASN A 26 -16.01 1.45 7.33
CA ASN A 26 -16.91 0.62 6.56
C ASN A 26 -16.13 -0.40 5.74
N LYS A 27 -16.72 -1.58 5.58
CA LYS A 27 -16.13 -2.64 4.76
C LYS A 27 -16.12 -2.21 3.31
N HIS A 28 -15.02 -2.49 2.61
CA HIS A 28 -14.82 -2.13 1.21
C HIS A 28 -14.82 -0.61 0.93
N SER A 29 -14.61 0.22 1.95
CA SER A 29 -14.37 1.65 1.69
C SER A 29 -13.08 1.86 0.94
N ASP A 30 -13.12 2.72 -0.08
CA ASP A 30 -11.95 3.08 -0.85
C ASP A 30 -10.88 3.72 0.04
N ILE A 31 -9.63 3.28 -0.14
CA ILE A 31 -8.48 4.06 0.31
C ILE A 31 -8.31 5.18 -0.70
N VAL A 32 -8.54 6.40 -0.24
CA VAL A 32 -8.48 7.61 -1.05
C VAL A 32 -7.12 8.27 -0.94
N ALA A 33 -6.80 9.06 -1.95
CA ALA A 33 -5.59 9.85 -1.97
C ALA A 33 -5.93 11.27 -1.49
N GLY A 34 -5.43 11.64 -0.32
CA GLY A 34 -5.73 12.94 0.29
C GLY A 34 -4.48 13.75 0.64
N ILE A 35 -4.70 14.86 1.34
CA ILE A 35 -3.63 15.73 1.83
C ILE A 35 -3.24 15.34 3.27
N GLN A 36 -2.00 15.62 3.63
CA GLN A 36 -1.47 15.33 4.97
C GLN A 36 -2.03 16.32 6.00
N GLU A 37 -3.34 16.33 6.19
CA GLU A 37 -4.01 17.08 7.25
C GLU A 37 -4.12 16.24 8.53
N ASN A 38 -4.45 16.89 9.64
CA ASN A 38 -4.78 16.19 10.88
C ASN A 38 -6.17 15.55 10.76
N GLY A 39 -6.20 14.32 10.25
CA GLY A 39 -7.38 13.47 10.21
C GLY A 39 -7.05 12.01 10.53
N PRO A 40 -8.05 11.23 10.97
CA PRO A 40 -7.90 9.80 11.18
C PRO A 40 -7.69 9.08 9.83
N GLY A 41 -7.21 7.85 9.90
CA GLY A 41 -7.13 6.95 8.75
C GLY A 41 -5.88 7.12 7.89
N LYS A 42 -4.94 8.00 8.26
CA LYS A 42 -3.70 8.26 7.51
C LYS A 42 -2.49 7.41 7.93
N MET A 43 -2.54 6.82 9.12
CA MET A 43 -1.45 6.04 9.68
C MET A 43 -1.64 4.56 9.37
N TRP A 44 -0.56 3.93 8.90
CA TRP A 44 -0.57 2.54 8.47
C TRP A 44 0.51 1.76 9.20
N ASN A 45 0.07 0.76 9.96
CA ASN A 45 0.93 -0.25 10.55
C ASN A 45 1.34 -1.26 9.46
N VAL A 46 2.60 -1.15 9.03
CA VAL A 46 3.20 -2.03 8.03
C VAL A 46 4.00 -3.09 8.77
N ASN A 47 3.54 -4.34 8.71
CA ASN A 47 4.14 -5.46 9.44
C ASN A 47 4.74 -6.47 8.47
N ARG A 48 6.04 -6.71 8.60
CA ARG A 48 6.75 -7.76 7.85
C ARG A 48 6.40 -9.14 8.41
N LEU A 49 6.11 -10.08 7.52
CA LEU A 49 5.83 -11.48 7.82
C LEU A 49 7.10 -12.33 7.66
N SER A 50 7.08 -13.56 8.20
CA SER A 50 8.24 -14.48 8.18
C SER A 50 8.65 -14.91 6.77
N ASN A 51 7.72 -14.93 5.82
CA ASN A 51 7.96 -15.20 4.41
C ASN A 51 8.49 -13.99 3.62
N GLY A 52 8.74 -12.85 4.27
CA GLY A 52 9.30 -11.65 3.65
C GLY A 52 8.28 -10.73 2.99
N THR A 53 6.99 -11.08 2.97
CA THR A 53 5.90 -10.18 2.57
C THR A 53 5.44 -9.31 3.74
N TYR A 54 4.48 -8.44 3.51
CA TYR A 54 3.97 -7.47 4.48
C TYR A 54 2.45 -7.53 4.55
N LYS A 55 1.89 -7.22 5.71
CA LYS A 55 0.49 -6.79 5.85
C LYS A 55 0.46 -5.31 6.17
N ILE A 56 -0.50 -4.60 5.60
CA ILE A 56 -0.67 -3.16 5.78
C ILE A 56 -2.03 -2.94 6.43
N GLN A 57 -2.04 -2.39 7.65
CA GLN A 57 -3.25 -2.20 8.44
C GLN A 57 -3.38 -0.74 8.85
N ASN A 58 -4.56 -0.17 8.72
CA ASN A 58 -4.86 1.16 9.19
C ASN A 58 -4.83 1.19 10.73
N CYS A 59 -4.15 2.18 11.31
CA CYS A 59 -4.03 2.31 12.75
C CYS A 59 -5.36 2.70 13.42
N ASP A 60 -6.09 3.63 12.82
CA ASP A 60 -7.31 4.21 13.41
C ASP A 60 -8.53 3.29 13.18
N HIS A 61 -8.64 2.71 11.99
CA HIS A 61 -9.81 1.96 11.56
C HIS A 61 -9.63 0.44 11.61
N HIS A 62 -8.44 -0.04 12.00
CA HIS A 62 -8.07 -1.45 12.10
C HIS A 62 -8.30 -2.32 10.85
N SER A 63 -8.59 -1.70 9.71
CA SER A 63 -8.85 -2.36 8.43
C SER A 63 -7.55 -2.54 7.64
N PHE A 64 -7.46 -3.64 6.90
CA PHE A 64 -6.31 -3.95 6.04
C PHE A 64 -6.44 -3.29 4.67
N ALA A 65 -5.32 -2.87 4.10
CA ALA A 65 -5.29 -2.46 2.70
C ALA A 65 -5.41 -3.70 1.82
N ASN A 66 -6.51 -3.80 1.07
CA ASN A 66 -6.83 -4.93 0.21
C ASN A 66 -7.18 -4.46 -1.19
N ILE A 67 -6.90 -5.27 -2.21
CA ILE A 67 -7.43 -5.06 -3.55
C ILE A 67 -8.94 -5.35 -3.55
N GLU A 68 -9.71 -4.45 -4.14
CA GLU A 68 -11.18 -4.50 -4.26
C GLU A 68 -11.68 -5.87 -4.74
N ASN A 69 -11.06 -6.43 -5.80
CA ASN A 69 -11.50 -7.70 -6.40
C ASN A 69 -10.84 -8.96 -5.79
N SER A 70 -10.06 -8.82 -4.72
CA SER A 70 -9.48 -9.84 -3.80
C SER A 70 -8.78 -11.10 -4.37
N THR A 71 -8.84 -11.34 -5.68
CA THR A 71 -8.46 -12.59 -6.34
C THR A 71 -7.45 -12.36 -7.46
N LYS A 72 -7.48 -11.20 -8.12
CA LYS A 72 -6.49 -10.75 -9.11
C LYS A 72 -6.42 -9.22 -9.08
N ALA A 73 -5.21 -8.68 -9.21
CA ALA A 73 -5.00 -7.26 -9.43
C ALA A 73 -5.09 -6.97 -10.93
N SER A 74 -6.03 -6.11 -11.33
CA SER A 74 -6.16 -5.58 -12.68
C SER A 74 -5.83 -4.09 -12.71
N GLN A 75 -5.45 -3.58 -13.89
CA GLN A 75 -5.24 -2.15 -14.06
C GLN A 75 -6.54 -1.40 -13.73
N GLY A 76 -6.45 -0.41 -12.84
CA GLY A 76 -7.60 0.38 -12.41
C GLY A 76 -8.35 -0.20 -11.21
N ASP A 77 -7.94 -1.35 -10.66
CA ASP A 77 -8.50 -1.85 -9.40
C ASP A 77 -8.13 -0.91 -8.24
N GLY A 78 -9.13 -0.53 -7.44
CA GLY A 78 -8.91 0.25 -6.24
C GLY A 78 -8.30 -0.58 -5.10
N ILE A 79 -7.68 0.11 -4.15
CA ILE A 79 -7.39 -0.46 -2.83
C ILE A 79 -8.50 -0.02 -1.88
N VAL A 80 -9.06 -0.97 -1.14
CA VAL A 80 -10.15 -0.80 -0.20
C VAL A 80 -9.76 -1.28 1.21
N GLY A 81 -10.54 -0.84 2.21
CA GLY A 81 -10.50 -1.37 3.57
C GLY A 81 -11.10 -2.78 3.64
N GLY A 82 -10.29 -3.76 4.01
CA GLY A 82 -10.68 -5.15 4.17
C GLY A 82 -10.54 -5.67 5.60
N SER A 83 -11.34 -6.67 5.95
CA SER A 83 -11.29 -7.30 7.28
C SER A 83 -10.22 -8.39 7.43
N ARG A 84 -9.75 -8.94 6.31
CA ARG A 84 -8.71 -10.00 6.28
C ARG A 84 -7.42 -9.44 5.70
N PRO A 85 -6.25 -9.75 6.28
CA PRO A 85 -4.99 -9.27 5.77
C PRO A 85 -4.68 -9.89 4.41
N GLN A 86 -4.40 -9.02 3.43
CA GLN A 86 -3.73 -9.40 2.19
C GLN A 86 -2.21 -9.21 2.33
N GLN A 87 -1.46 -9.99 1.55
CA GLN A 87 0.01 -9.93 1.55
C GLN A 87 0.52 -9.02 0.44
N TRP A 88 1.52 -8.22 0.80
CA TRP A 88 2.14 -7.22 -0.04
C TRP A 88 3.64 -7.47 -0.13
N LYS A 89 4.21 -7.32 -1.32
CA LYS A 89 5.64 -7.16 -1.54
C LYS A 89 5.97 -5.68 -1.51
N ILE A 90 6.84 -5.28 -0.57
CA ILE A 90 7.37 -3.92 -0.50
C ILE A 90 8.86 -3.97 -0.84
N ILE A 91 9.24 -3.33 -1.93
CA ILE A 91 10.58 -3.41 -2.52
C ILE A 91 11.19 -2.02 -2.58
N GLU A 92 12.30 -1.79 -1.89
CA GLU A 92 13.02 -0.51 -1.96
C GLU A 92 13.60 -0.28 -3.37
N MET A 93 13.45 0.93 -3.87
CA MET A 93 14.01 1.36 -5.15
C MET A 93 15.50 1.71 -5.03
N ARG A 94 16.09 2.13 -6.17
CA ARG A 94 17.45 2.71 -6.18
C ARG A 94 17.55 3.98 -5.33
N SER A 95 16.46 4.74 -5.25
CA SER A 95 16.35 5.91 -4.40
C SER A 95 15.89 5.47 -3.02
N LYS A 96 16.74 5.70 -2.01
CA LYS A 96 16.47 5.34 -0.61
C LYS A 96 15.18 6.02 -0.12
N GLY A 97 14.31 5.25 0.54
CA GLY A 97 13.03 5.75 1.05
C GLY A 97 11.87 5.73 0.03
N ASP A 98 12.15 5.38 -1.22
CA ASP A 98 11.12 5.11 -2.23
C ASP A 98 10.95 3.60 -2.39
N TYR A 99 9.70 3.15 -2.43
CA TYR A 99 9.34 1.74 -2.45
C TYR A 99 8.33 1.45 -3.55
N TRP A 100 8.39 0.25 -4.12
CA TRP A 100 7.28 -0.36 -4.82
C TRP A 100 6.42 -1.13 -3.82
N CYS A 101 5.15 -0.75 -3.71
CA CYS A 101 4.12 -1.49 -3.01
C CYS A 101 3.38 -2.37 -4.04
N VAL A 102 3.49 -3.71 -3.95
CA VAL A 102 2.92 -4.66 -4.91
C VAL A 102 2.09 -5.73 -4.20
N PHE A 103 0.88 -6.03 -4.67
CA PHE A 103 0.10 -7.13 -4.12
C PHE A 103 0.72 -8.48 -4.49
N ASP A 104 0.94 -9.34 -3.50
CA ASP A 104 1.49 -10.66 -3.70
C ASP A 104 0.36 -11.69 -3.80
N ASP A 105 -0.16 -11.89 -5.01
CA ASP A 105 -0.95 -13.08 -5.28
C ASP A 105 0.00 -14.28 -5.29
N VAL A 106 -0.12 -15.11 -4.25
CA VAL A 106 0.70 -16.30 -3.98
C VAL A 106 0.64 -17.31 -5.15
N ARG A 107 -0.15 -17.08 -6.21
CA ARG A 107 -0.28 -17.96 -7.38
C ARG A 107 0.39 -17.46 -8.66
N SER A 108 0.99 -16.28 -8.73
CA SER A 108 1.45 -15.75 -10.03
C SER A 108 2.75 -14.93 -10.03
N PHE A 109 3.61 -15.02 -9.00
CA PHE A 109 4.93 -14.37 -9.05
C PHE A 109 6.00 -15.25 -9.72
N LYS A 110 5.84 -15.56 -11.02
CA LYS A 110 6.96 -16.04 -11.84
C LYS A 110 7.62 -14.84 -12.52
N SER A 111 8.74 -14.40 -11.95
CA SER A 111 9.85 -13.76 -12.68
C SER A 111 9.41 -12.91 -13.88
N THR A 112 8.66 -11.84 -13.67
CA THR A 112 8.32 -10.91 -14.75
C THR A 112 9.23 -9.69 -14.69
N ASN A 113 9.72 -9.33 -15.88
CA ASN A 113 10.68 -8.27 -16.09
C ASN A 113 10.15 -6.96 -15.52
N LYS A 114 11.09 -6.08 -15.14
CA LYS A 114 10.86 -4.73 -14.60
C LYS A 114 9.88 -3.86 -15.41
N ALA A 115 9.56 -4.24 -16.65
CA ALA A 115 8.60 -3.59 -17.54
C ALA A 115 7.13 -3.94 -17.22
N ASP A 116 6.83 -5.13 -16.71
CA ASP A 116 5.45 -5.55 -16.36
C ASP A 116 4.97 -4.90 -15.04
N MET A 117 5.88 -4.29 -14.28
CA MET A 117 5.57 -3.50 -13.09
C MET A 117 4.96 -2.13 -13.41
N ASN A 118 4.83 -1.75 -14.69
CA ASN A 118 4.33 -0.44 -15.10
C ASN A 118 2.84 -0.40 -15.48
N THR A 119 2.12 -1.51 -15.48
CA THR A 119 0.78 -1.58 -16.11
C THR A 119 -0.42 -1.55 -15.16
N VAL A 120 -0.25 -1.31 -13.85
CA VAL A 120 -1.39 -1.15 -12.90
C VAL A 120 -1.69 0.32 -12.59
N PHE A 121 -1.06 1.24 -13.32
CA PHE A 121 -0.81 2.62 -12.89
C PHE A 121 -1.54 3.67 -13.72
N ALA A 122 -2.86 3.80 -13.55
CA ALA A 122 -3.59 4.96 -14.06
C ALA A 122 -3.92 5.93 -12.91
N PRO A 123 -3.68 7.25 -13.07
CA PRO A 123 -3.93 8.24 -12.03
C PRO A 123 -5.41 8.62 -12.05
N LEU A 124 -6.24 7.97 -11.26
CA LEU A 124 -7.50 8.60 -10.83
C LEU A 124 -7.22 9.32 -9.51
N GLN A 125 -7.40 10.63 -9.53
CA GLN A 125 -7.13 11.60 -8.46
C GLN A 125 -7.72 11.23 -7.08
N THR A 126 -8.62 10.25 -7.03
CA THR A 126 -9.48 9.95 -5.86
C THR A 126 -9.24 8.58 -5.24
N ARG A 127 -8.52 7.65 -5.89
CA ARG A 127 -8.31 6.28 -5.39
C ARG A 127 -6.81 5.96 -5.31
N MET A 128 -6.38 5.35 -4.21
CA MET A 128 -4.99 4.90 -4.07
C MET A 128 -4.79 3.58 -4.79
N PHE A 129 -3.85 3.57 -5.73
CA PHE A 129 -3.43 2.37 -6.46
C PHE A 129 -2.13 1.82 -5.88
N VAL A 130 -1.93 0.50 -6.04
CA VAL A 130 -0.66 -0.24 -5.88
C VAL A 130 0.45 0.59 -6.51
N GLY A 131 1.61 0.87 -5.88
CA GLY A 131 2.56 1.84 -6.47
C GLY A 131 3.85 2.31 -5.84
N VAL A 132 4.49 3.29 -6.52
CA VAL A 132 5.67 4.01 -6.02
C VAL A 132 5.26 4.86 -4.84
N CYS A 133 5.60 4.37 -3.67
CA CYS A 133 5.23 4.90 -2.38
C CYS A 133 6.49 5.38 -1.66
N GLN A 134 6.43 6.55 -1.04
CA GLN A 134 7.41 7.00 -0.07
C GLN A 134 6.98 6.53 1.31
N MET A 135 7.92 5.90 2.00
CA MET A 135 7.78 5.47 3.39
C MET A 135 8.99 5.99 4.15
N ALA A 136 8.79 7.09 4.89
CA ALA A 136 9.83 7.64 5.76
C ALA A 136 10.16 6.66 6.91
N LYS A 137 11.11 7.00 7.78
CA LYS A 137 11.41 6.18 8.96
C LYS A 137 10.12 5.92 9.77
N PRO A 138 9.97 4.73 10.37
CA PRO A 138 8.80 4.42 11.18
C PRO A 138 8.68 5.43 12.31
N ILE A 139 7.45 5.88 12.56
CA ILE A 139 7.14 6.80 13.66
C ILE A 139 7.34 5.99 14.95
N PRO A 140 8.23 6.43 15.87
CA PRO A 140 8.35 5.79 17.18
C PRO A 140 7.04 6.00 17.96
N LEU A 141 6.59 4.92 18.60
CA LEU A 141 5.46 4.95 19.54
C LEU A 141 5.79 5.76 20.78
#